data_AF-A0A164VN02-F1
#
_entry.id   AF-A0A164VN02-F1
#
_cell.length_a   1.000
_cell.length_b   1.000
_cell.length_c   1.000
_cell.angle_alpha   90.00
_cell.angle_beta   90.00
_cell.angle_gamma   90.00
#
_symmetry.space_group_name_H-M   'P 1'
#
loop_
_entity.id
_entity.type
_entity.pdbx_description
1 polymer ?
#
loop_
_entity_poly.entity_id
_entity_poly.type
_entity_poly.pdbx_seq_one_letter_code
_entity_poly.pdbx_strand_id
1 'polypeptide(L)'
;MQFIIKTARQLFLGRIISGTTMSVKSVTTIPDKTENTTSYSSLDSILWCNVLLIVAAHIAGVYGFYLGIAAAKWQTVVWTAFLIVFAGFGITAGAHRLWSHRSYRAKWPLRLLVAVGQTMALQHHIYHWVLNHRMHHKYSETDADPFNVQRGFFFSHVGWTLCEEHPEVTRRRKAIVMTDIQEDPIVVYQQKLYVPLAFVLGVVVPVMIPGYFWGECQRTSFFMSFALRFVVTSNVTWMINSVSHILPGSTWGSRPYDRAIGSTENRLVAVLAIGEGWHNYHHVFPWDYKAAEFGDYSANWTTALIDWFADIGWVTDRKTVPERVLCNRVRRTGDGSHPVSSNEIL
;
A
#
# COMPACT_ATOMS: atom_id res chain seq x y z
N MET A 1 25.68 -5.79 22.38
CA MET A 1 25.78 -6.12 20.94
C MET A 1 24.93 -7.33 20.53
N GLN A 2 25.00 -8.46 21.24
CA GLN A 2 24.14 -9.65 21.03
C GLN A 2 22.62 -9.38 21.17
N PHE A 3 22.22 -8.48 22.07
CA PHE A 3 20.81 -8.06 22.23
C PHE A 3 20.29 -7.27 21.02
N ILE A 4 21.06 -6.32 20.50
CA ILE A 4 20.70 -5.53 19.29
C ILE A 4 20.61 -6.43 18.05
N ILE A 5 21.47 -7.45 17.93
CA ILE A 5 21.42 -8.44 16.86
C ILE A 5 20.18 -9.36 16.99
N LYS A 6 19.78 -9.71 18.23
CA LYS A 6 18.57 -10.51 18.49
C LYS A 6 17.28 -9.71 18.23
N THR A 7 17.27 -8.42 18.56
CA THR A 7 16.15 -7.51 18.28
C THR A 7 16.06 -7.18 16.79
N ALA A 8 17.18 -6.99 16.07
CA ALA A 8 17.18 -6.87 14.61
C ALA A 8 16.68 -8.15 13.91
N ARG A 9 16.95 -9.33 14.49
CA ARG A 9 16.42 -10.62 14.03
C ARG A 9 14.91 -10.73 14.22
N GLN A 10 14.33 -10.19 15.30
CA GLN A 10 12.87 -10.12 15.47
C GLN A 10 12.23 -9.03 14.60
N LEU A 11 12.93 -7.92 14.38
CA LEU A 11 12.46 -6.78 13.58
C LEU A 11 12.49 -7.03 12.06
N PHE A 12 13.31 -7.97 11.56
CA PHE A 12 13.45 -8.22 10.12
C PHE A 12 13.50 -9.70 9.68
N LEU A 13 13.66 -10.67 10.60
CA LEU A 13 13.79 -12.10 10.27
C LEU A 13 12.82 -13.03 11.02
N GLY A 14 12.03 -12.52 11.97
CA GLY A 14 11.20 -13.34 12.86
C GLY A 14 10.09 -14.16 12.18
N ARG A 15 9.77 -13.86 10.91
CA ARG A 15 8.82 -14.63 10.09
C ARG A 15 9.42 -15.25 8.82
N ILE A 16 10.75 -15.23 8.65
CA ILE A 16 11.43 -15.83 7.48
C ILE A 16 11.79 -17.32 7.71
N ILE A 17 11.74 -17.84 8.95
CA ILE A 17 12.15 -19.22 9.27
C ILE A 17 11.11 -19.98 10.12
N SER A 18 9.86 -19.99 9.69
CA SER A 18 8.90 -21.05 10.08
C SER A 18 8.35 -21.76 8.84
N GLY A 19 9.23 -22.08 7.90
CA GLY A 19 8.98 -23.12 6.91
C GLY A 19 9.37 -24.46 7.52
N THR A 20 8.52 -25.00 8.39
CA THR A 20 8.69 -26.37 8.88
C THR A 20 8.49 -27.30 7.70
N THR A 21 9.55 -28.01 7.31
CA THR A 21 9.45 -29.21 6.48
C THR A 21 8.52 -30.19 7.18
N MET A 22 7.26 -30.28 6.73
CA MET A 22 6.35 -31.34 7.13
C MET A 22 6.26 -32.36 6.02
N SER A 23 6.79 -33.54 6.33
CA SER A 23 6.59 -34.79 5.60
C SER A 23 5.10 -35.06 5.39
N VAL A 24 4.74 -35.42 4.16
CA VAL A 24 3.38 -35.78 3.76
C VAL A 24 2.93 -36.99 4.59
N LYS A 25 1.94 -36.78 5.46
CA LYS A 25 1.10 -37.87 5.98
C LYS A 25 -0.34 -37.64 5.57
N SER A 26 -0.95 -38.75 5.17
CA SER A 26 -2.26 -38.95 4.56
C SER A 26 -3.40 -38.11 5.15
N VAL A 27 -4.26 -37.66 4.24
CA VAL A 27 -5.53 -36.96 4.49
C VAL A 27 -6.45 -37.83 5.33
N THR A 28 -6.81 -37.34 6.51
CA THR A 28 -7.98 -37.81 7.27
C THR A 28 -8.89 -36.61 7.48
N THR A 29 -10.13 -36.72 7.01
CA THR A 29 -11.21 -35.72 7.15
C THR A 29 -11.46 -35.37 8.62
N ILE A 30 -11.35 -34.09 8.98
CA ILE A 30 -11.71 -33.55 10.31
C ILE A 30 -13.11 -32.91 10.19
N PRO A 31 -14.06 -33.22 11.09
CA PRO A 31 -15.43 -32.70 11.02
C PRO A 31 -15.50 -31.22 11.41
N ASP A 32 -16.43 -30.52 10.76
CA ASP A 32 -16.77 -29.11 10.96
C ASP A 32 -17.38 -28.91 12.36
N LYS A 33 -16.59 -28.32 13.28
CA LYS A 33 -17.10 -27.83 14.56
C LYS A 33 -17.32 -26.33 14.43
N THR A 34 -18.58 -25.94 14.45
CA THR A 34 -19.04 -24.58 14.71
C THR A 34 -18.55 -24.13 16.10
N GLU A 35 -17.40 -23.44 16.15
CA GLU A 35 -16.92 -22.79 17.35
C GLU A 35 -17.63 -21.45 17.56
N ASN A 36 -18.12 -21.27 18.78
CA ASN A 36 -18.73 -20.05 19.29
C ASN A 36 -17.84 -18.83 19.04
N THR A 37 -18.43 -17.76 18.50
CA THR A 37 -17.83 -16.44 18.37
C THR A 37 -17.57 -15.83 19.75
N THR A 38 -16.48 -16.22 20.40
CA THR A 38 -15.88 -15.41 21.46
C THR A 38 -15.28 -14.17 20.80
N SER A 39 -15.78 -13.00 21.21
CA SER A 39 -15.25 -11.69 20.82
C SER A 39 -13.73 -11.66 20.99
N TYR A 40 -12.98 -11.74 19.88
CA TYR A 40 -11.53 -11.59 19.89
C TYR A 40 -11.19 -10.16 20.34
N SER A 41 -10.78 -10.01 21.60
CA SER A 41 -10.28 -8.76 22.16
C SER A 41 -8.89 -8.49 21.58
N SER A 42 -8.80 -7.54 20.66
CA SER A 42 -7.52 -7.14 20.01
C SER A 42 -6.52 -6.47 20.95
N LEU A 43 -6.85 -6.28 22.23
CA LEU A 43 -6.01 -5.58 23.20
C LEU A 43 -4.93 -6.48 23.83
N ASP A 44 -5.12 -7.80 23.79
CA ASP A 44 -4.15 -8.75 24.40
C ASP A 44 -2.96 -9.09 23.50
N SER A 45 -2.88 -8.51 22.29
CA SER A 45 -1.87 -8.85 21.27
C SER A 45 -1.08 -7.64 20.73
N ILE A 46 -0.85 -6.61 21.55
CA ILE A 46 -0.09 -5.41 21.15
C ILE A 46 1.40 -5.72 20.98
N LEU A 47 1.93 -5.34 19.82
CA LEU A 47 3.34 -5.41 19.46
C LEU A 47 4.07 -4.14 19.91
N TRP A 48 4.44 -4.06 21.20
CA TRP A 48 5.05 -2.86 21.80
C TRP A 48 6.32 -2.36 21.10
N CYS A 49 7.11 -3.26 20.50
CA CYS A 49 8.25 -2.85 19.68
C CYS A 49 7.81 -2.02 18.47
N ASN A 50 6.74 -2.43 17.79
CA ASN A 50 6.19 -1.69 16.65
C ASN A 50 5.62 -0.35 17.10
N VAL A 51 4.92 -0.32 18.24
CA VAL A 51 4.41 0.93 18.83
C VAL A 51 5.55 1.92 19.07
N LEU A 52 6.60 1.50 19.75
CA LEU A 52 7.75 2.36 20.05
C LEU A 52 8.45 2.85 18.76
N LEU A 53 8.62 1.98 17.77
CA LEU A 53 9.25 2.35 16.50
C LEU A 53 8.41 3.32 15.68
N ILE A 54 7.09 3.10 15.60
CA ILE A 54 6.17 4.00 14.91
C ILE A 54 6.15 5.36 15.61
N VAL A 55 6.04 5.40 16.94
CA VAL A 55 6.08 6.67 17.70
C VAL A 55 7.41 7.39 17.48
N ALA A 56 8.54 6.69 17.60
CA ALA A 56 9.86 7.28 17.38
C ALA A 56 10.03 7.80 15.94
N ALA A 57 9.55 7.06 14.94
CA ALA A 57 9.57 7.49 13.55
C ALA A 57 8.75 8.76 13.32
N HIS A 58 7.56 8.86 13.93
CA HIS A 58 6.71 10.06 13.82
C HIS A 58 7.34 11.27 14.51
N ILE A 59 7.92 11.12 15.71
CA ILE A 59 8.67 12.19 16.38
C ILE A 59 9.84 12.66 15.51
N ALA A 60 10.62 11.71 14.96
CA ALA A 60 11.71 12.02 14.06
C ALA A 60 11.25 12.71 12.77
N GLY A 61 10.10 12.31 12.22
CA GLY A 61 9.49 12.93 11.05
C GLY A 61 9.04 14.37 11.32
N VAL A 62 8.39 14.63 12.45
CA VAL A 62 8.01 15.99 12.88
C VAL A 62 9.24 16.87 13.05
N TYR A 63 10.30 16.34 13.65
CA TYR A 63 11.58 17.06 13.73
C TYR A 63 12.20 17.32 12.35
N GLY A 64 12.11 16.35 11.43
CA GLY A 64 12.51 16.53 10.03
C GLY A 64 11.72 17.63 9.32
N PHE A 65 10.41 17.74 9.56
CA PHE A 65 9.58 18.82 9.03
C PHE A 65 10.04 20.19 9.55
N TYR A 66 10.28 20.30 10.87
CA TYR A 66 10.85 21.51 11.46
C TYR A 66 12.19 21.90 10.82
N LEU A 67 13.11 20.94 10.65
CA LEU A 67 14.39 21.19 9.98
C LEU A 67 14.22 21.62 8.52
N GLY A 68 13.22 21.09 7.82
CA GLY A 68 12.88 21.49 6.46
C GLY A 68 12.56 22.98 6.31
N ILE A 69 11.96 23.57 7.35
CA ILE A 69 11.62 25.00 7.38
C ILE A 69 12.77 25.84 7.95
N ALA A 70 13.41 25.36 9.02
CA ALA A 70 14.33 26.17 9.81
C ALA A 70 15.80 26.11 9.37
N ALA A 71 16.24 25.03 8.73
CA ALA A 71 17.66 24.75 8.53
C ALA A 71 18.04 24.13 7.18
N ALA A 72 17.11 23.45 6.52
CA ALA A 72 17.40 22.72 5.30
C ALA A 72 17.70 23.63 4.13
N LYS A 73 18.66 23.20 3.31
CA LYS A 73 18.86 23.77 1.97
C LYS A 73 17.65 23.41 1.12
N TRP A 74 17.24 24.34 0.24
CA TRP A 74 16.07 24.13 -0.64
C TRP A 74 16.23 22.88 -1.53
N GLN A 75 17.46 22.53 -1.91
CA GLN A 75 17.76 21.29 -2.66
C GLN A 75 17.35 20.03 -1.88
N THR A 76 17.53 20.02 -0.56
CA THR A 76 17.12 18.90 0.31
C THR A 76 15.61 18.81 0.42
N VAL A 77 14.91 19.93 0.43
CA VAL A 77 13.44 19.98 0.40
C VAL A 77 12.93 19.36 -0.91
N VAL A 78 13.46 19.81 -2.06
CA VAL A 78 13.09 19.29 -3.38
C VAL A 78 13.44 17.81 -3.51
N TRP A 79 14.62 17.39 -3.05
CA TRP A 79 15.05 16.00 -3.02
C TRP A 79 14.10 15.13 -2.19
N THR A 80 13.72 15.60 -1.00
CA THR A 80 12.78 14.86 -0.13
C THR A 80 11.40 14.74 -0.77
N ALA A 81 10.90 15.80 -1.41
CA ALA A 81 9.64 15.75 -2.16
C ALA A 81 9.71 14.75 -3.34
N PHE A 82 10.81 14.77 -4.09
CA PHE A 82 11.06 13.80 -5.15
C PHE A 82 11.06 12.35 -4.63
N LEU A 83 11.74 12.08 -3.51
CA LEU A 83 11.77 10.75 -2.91
C LEU A 83 10.38 10.27 -2.47
N ILE A 84 9.53 11.17 -1.93
CA ILE A 84 8.15 10.84 -1.57
C ILE A 84 7.36 10.43 -2.81
N VAL A 85 7.42 11.22 -3.89
CA VAL A 85 6.72 10.93 -5.15
C VAL A 85 7.24 9.64 -5.79
N PHE A 86 8.56 9.42 -5.80
CA PHE A 86 9.17 8.23 -6.38
C PHE A 86 8.83 6.96 -5.60
N ALA A 87 8.84 7.02 -4.26
CA ALA A 87 8.39 5.94 -3.42
C ALA A 87 6.90 5.64 -3.62
N GLY A 88 6.07 6.69 -3.69
CA GLY A 88 4.65 6.59 -4.03
C GLY A 88 4.42 5.90 -5.37
N PHE A 89 5.11 6.33 -6.42
CA PHE A 89 5.03 5.70 -7.75
C PHE A 89 5.41 4.21 -7.74
N GLY A 90 6.41 3.82 -6.94
CA GLY A 90 6.77 2.42 -6.75
C GLY A 90 5.65 1.58 -6.12
N ILE A 91 4.87 2.17 -5.21
CA ILE A 91 3.68 1.54 -4.64
C ILE A 91 2.55 1.50 -5.67
N THR A 92 2.16 2.64 -6.22
CA THR A 92 0.94 2.78 -7.03
C THR A 92 1.07 2.10 -8.40
N ALA A 93 2.09 2.42 -9.18
CA ALA A 93 2.31 1.76 -10.46
C ALA A 93 2.80 0.32 -10.26
N GLY A 94 3.72 0.10 -9.32
CA GLY A 94 4.31 -1.20 -9.07
C GLY A 94 3.45 -2.14 -8.22
N ALA A 95 3.60 -2.05 -6.90
CA ALA A 95 3.01 -3.00 -5.95
C ALA A 95 1.50 -3.20 -6.17
N HIS A 96 0.81 -2.11 -6.44
CA HIS A 96 -0.63 -2.05 -6.59
C HIS A 96 -1.10 -2.45 -8.00
N ARG A 97 -0.98 -1.56 -8.98
CA ARG A 97 -1.57 -1.75 -10.32
C ARG A 97 -0.91 -2.89 -11.11
N LEU A 98 0.42 -2.94 -11.12
CA LEU A 98 1.18 -3.95 -11.87
C LEU A 98 1.12 -5.32 -11.20
N TRP A 99 1.61 -5.46 -9.97
CA TRP A 99 1.75 -6.80 -9.35
C TRP A 99 0.48 -7.28 -8.67
N SER A 100 -0.25 -6.43 -7.94
CA SER A 100 -1.47 -6.90 -7.26
C SER A 100 -2.61 -7.16 -8.24
N HIS A 101 -2.83 -6.24 -9.17
CA HIS A 101 -3.99 -6.26 -10.06
C HIS A 101 -3.72 -6.73 -11.49
N ARG A 102 -2.45 -6.77 -11.92
CA ARG A 102 -2.07 -7.13 -13.28
C ARG A 102 -2.86 -6.33 -14.32
N SER A 103 -3.05 -5.04 -14.06
CA SER A 103 -3.87 -4.15 -14.88
C SER A 103 -3.17 -3.68 -16.15
N TYR A 104 -1.84 -3.88 -16.22
CA TYR A 104 -1.02 -3.70 -17.40
C TYR A 104 0.20 -4.64 -17.38
N ARG A 105 0.95 -4.70 -18.48
CA ARG A 105 2.23 -5.41 -18.57
C ARG A 105 3.38 -4.41 -18.69
N ALA A 106 4.48 -4.70 -18.00
CA ALA A 106 5.68 -3.87 -17.98
C ALA A 106 6.92 -4.66 -18.41
N LYS A 107 7.79 -4.04 -19.23
CA LYS A 107 9.13 -4.57 -19.50
C LYS A 107 9.99 -4.53 -18.24
N TRP A 108 11.04 -5.34 -18.22
CA TRP A 108 11.93 -5.47 -17.06
C TRP A 108 12.53 -4.15 -16.54
N PRO A 109 12.86 -3.12 -17.38
CA PRO A 109 13.42 -1.87 -16.86
C PRO A 109 12.44 -1.12 -15.97
N LEU A 110 11.18 -1.01 -16.41
CA LEU A 110 10.12 -0.39 -15.61
C LEU A 110 9.87 -1.19 -14.33
N ARG A 111 9.77 -2.53 -14.42
CA ARG A 111 9.59 -3.41 -13.25
C ARG A 111 10.68 -3.20 -12.21
N LEU A 112 11.94 -3.07 -12.65
CA LEU A 112 13.06 -2.79 -11.75
C LEU A 112 12.95 -1.40 -11.13
N LEU A 113 12.61 -0.39 -11.93
CA LEU A 113 12.44 0.99 -11.46
C LEU A 113 11.37 1.09 -10.37
N VAL A 114 10.18 0.53 -10.60
CA VAL A 114 9.10 0.55 -9.61
C VAL A 114 9.42 -0.35 -8.40
N ALA A 115 10.21 -1.42 -8.57
CA ALA A 115 10.69 -2.22 -7.44
C ALA A 115 11.66 -1.43 -6.54
N VAL A 116 12.53 -0.61 -7.12
CA VAL A 116 13.42 0.29 -6.38
C VAL A 116 12.60 1.34 -5.61
N GLY A 117 11.63 1.98 -6.28
CA GLY A 117 10.70 2.92 -5.63
C GLY A 117 9.92 2.27 -4.48
N GLN A 118 9.37 1.07 -4.69
CA GLN A 118 8.64 0.32 -3.66
C GLN A 118 9.54 -0.02 -2.47
N THR A 119 10.78 -0.44 -2.72
CA THR A 119 11.74 -0.77 -1.67
C THR A 119 12.11 0.48 -0.86
N MET A 120 12.24 1.63 -1.52
CA MET A 120 12.45 2.92 -0.86
C MET A 120 11.26 3.34 0.01
N ALA A 121 10.04 2.90 -0.33
CA ALA A 121 8.85 3.19 0.46
C ALA A 121 8.86 2.54 1.86
N LEU A 122 9.62 1.45 2.05
CA LEU A 122 9.76 0.71 3.31
C LEU A 122 8.46 0.08 3.85
N GLN A 123 7.57 -0.36 2.96
CA GLN A 123 6.28 -0.96 3.32
C GLN A 123 6.26 -2.50 3.12
N HIS A 124 7.31 -3.17 3.61
CA HIS A 124 7.62 -4.58 3.35
C HIS A 124 7.96 -4.88 1.89
N HIS A 125 8.47 -6.10 1.64
CA HIS A 125 8.79 -6.57 0.30
C HIS A 125 7.53 -6.75 -0.56
N ILE A 126 7.69 -6.65 -1.88
CA ILE A 126 6.57 -6.62 -2.85
C ILE A 126 5.65 -7.83 -2.67
N TYR A 127 6.20 -9.03 -2.47
CA TYR A 127 5.39 -10.24 -2.25
C TYR A 127 4.41 -10.10 -1.08
N HIS A 128 4.84 -9.55 0.06
CA HIS A 128 4.00 -9.42 1.24
C HIS A 128 2.94 -8.33 1.03
N TRP A 129 3.34 -7.21 0.41
CA TRP A 129 2.42 -6.13 0.05
C TRP A 129 1.30 -6.64 -0.85
N VAL A 130 1.65 -7.34 -1.95
CA VAL A 130 0.69 -7.91 -2.91
C VAL A 130 -0.22 -8.94 -2.25
N LEU A 131 0.32 -9.79 -1.38
CA LEU A 131 -0.46 -10.79 -0.66
C LEU A 131 -1.53 -10.12 0.23
N ASN A 132 -1.14 -9.14 1.03
CA ASN A 132 -2.08 -8.42 1.90
C ASN A 132 -3.09 -7.59 1.10
N HIS A 133 -2.68 -7.01 -0.03
CA HIS A 133 -3.59 -6.25 -0.89
C HIS A 133 -4.63 -7.15 -1.57
N ARG A 134 -4.22 -8.32 -2.09
CA ARG A 134 -5.14 -9.32 -2.64
C ARG A 134 -6.09 -9.88 -1.57
N MET A 135 -5.61 -10.06 -0.34
CA MET A 135 -6.44 -10.40 0.81
C MET A 135 -7.50 -9.32 1.07
N HIS A 136 -7.08 -8.06 1.11
CA HIS A 136 -7.95 -6.91 1.34
C HIS A 136 -9.08 -6.82 0.31
N HIS A 137 -8.80 -6.95 -0.99
CA HIS A 137 -9.87 -6.95 -2.00
C HIS A 137 -10.80 -8.16 -1.91
N LYS A 138 -10.27 -9.35 -1.60
CA LYS A 138 -11.07 -10.59 -1.58
C LYS A 138 -11.96 -10.70 -0.36
N TYR A 139 -11.52 -10.15 0.77
CA TYR A 139 -12.14 -10.31 2.08
C TYR A 139 -12.44 -8.97 2.75
N SER A 140 -12.57 -7.90 1.96
CA SER A 140 -12.76 -6.53 2.46
C SER A 140 -13.91 -6.46 3.47
N GLU A 141 -13.72 -5.63 4.50
CA GLU A 141 -14.68 -5.46 5.59
C GLU A 141 -15.05 -6.76 6.34
N THR A 142 -14.13 -7.72 6.40
CA THR A 142 -14.26 -8.92 7.26
C THR A 142 -13.04 -9.08 8.17
N ASP A 143 -13.12 -9.99 9.13
CA ASP A 143 -11.99 -10.35 9.98
C ASP A 143 -10.78 -10.97 9.25
N ALA A 144 -10.95 -11.33 7.97
CA ALA A 144 -9.86 -11.76 7.11
C ALA A 144 -9.21 -10.61 6.33
N ASP A 145 -9.77 -9.40 6.37
CA ASP A 145 -9.13 -8.18 5.85
C ASP A 145 -8.01 -7.73 6.79
N PRO A 146 -6.74 -7.69 6.35
CA PRO A 146 -5.62 -7.22 7.17
C PRO A 146 -5.82 -5.81 7.73
N PHE A 147 -6.60 -4.96 7.05
CA PHE A 147 -6.77 -3.54 7.39
C PHE A 147 -8.22 -3.20 7.75
N ASN A 148 -9.01 -4.19 8.19
CA ASN A 148 -10.45 -4.11 8.35
C ASN A 148 -10.94 -2.79 8.99
N VAL A 149 -11.58 -1.94 8.18
CA VAL A 149 -12.14 -0.65 8.60
C VAL A 149 -13.25 -0.79 9.65
N GLN A 150 -13.91 -1.95 9.75
CA GLN A 150 -14.93 -2.19 10.78
C GLN A 150 -14.35 -2.16 12.21
N ARG A 151 -13.03 -2.32 12.35
CA ARG A 151 -12.31 -2.14 13.62
C ARG A 151 -11.98 -0.68 13.93
N GLY A 152 -12.45 0.25 13.10
CA GLY A 152 -12.33 1.68 13.27
C GLY A 152 -11.20 2.32 12.47
N PHE A 153 -11.25 3.66 12.43
CA PHE A 153 -10.29 4.48 11.69
C PHE A 153 -8.85 4.25 12.14
N PHE A 154 -8.59 4.23 13.46
CA PHE A 154 -7.23 4.06 13.96
C PHE A 154 -6.64 2.71 13.56
N PHE A 155 -7.44 1.63 13.62
CA PHE A 155 -7.01 0.29 13.23
C PHE A 155 -6.64 0.23 11.75
N SER A 156 -7.54 0.67 10.87
CA SER A 156 -7.31 0.67 9.41
C SER A 156 -6.18 1.60 8.96
N HIS A 157 -5.95 2.68 9.70
CA HIS A 157 -4.85 3.61 9.41
C HIS A 157 -3.48 3.02 9.81
N VAL A 158 -3.26 2.79 11.11
CA VAL A 158 -1.95 2.37 11.62
C VAL A 158 -2.03 1.20 12.59
N GLY A 159 -3.16 1.02 13.29
CA GLY A 159 -3.31 0.05 14.37
C GLY A 159 -3.09 -1.40 13.94
N TRP A 160 -3.42 -1.75 12.68
CA TRP A 160 -3.13 -3.07 12.12
C TRP A 160 -1.64 -3.44 12.12
N THR A 161 -0.74 -2.45 12.14
CA THR A 161 0.71 -2.67 12.27
C THR A 161 1.18 -2.83 13.71
N LEU A 162 0.32 -2.48 14.68
CA LEU A 162 0.66 -2.37 16.09
C LEU A 162 0.18 -3.56 16.92
N CYS A 163 -0.62 -4.45 16.34
CA CYS A 163 -1.13 -5.65 16.99
C CYS A 163 -0.85 -6.89 16.14
N GLU A 164 -1.03 -8.06 16.73
CA GLU A 164 -1.01 -9.30 15.96
C GLU A 164 -2.17 -9.35 14.96
N GLU A 165 -1.91 -10.01 13.84
CA GLU A 165 -2.91 -10.24 12.80
C GLU A 165 -4.02 -11.14 13.35
N HIS A 166 -5.27 -10.86 12.98
CA HIS A 166 -6.38 -11.71 13.35
C HIS A 166 -6.18 -13.15 12.80
N PRO A 167 -6.56 -14.21 13.53
CA PRO A 167 -6.39 -15.59 13.09
C PRO A 167 -6.99 -15.88 11.70
N GLU A 168 -8.09 -15.21 11.35
CA GLU A 168 -8.71 -15.33 10.03
C GLU A 168 -7.82 -14.85 8.88
N VAL A 169 -7.04 -13.79 9.09
CA VAL A 169 -6.04 -13.33 8.10
C VAL A 169 -5.06 -14.47 7.82
N THR A 170 -4.52 -15.08 8.88
CA THR A 170 -3.55 -16.19 8.75
C THR A 170 -4.17 -17.42 8.09
N ARG A 171 -5.42 -17.75 8.46
CA ARG A 171 -6.16 -18.89 7.89
C ARG A 171 -6.40 -18.71 6.39
N ARG A 172 -6.90 -17.54 5.99
CA ARG A 172 -7.33 -17.25 4.62
C ARG A 172 -6.19 -16.87 3.68
N ARG A 173 -5.05 -16.42 4.21
CA ARG A 173 -3.83 -16.10 3.43
C ARG A 173 -3.38 -17.23 2.51
N LYS A 174 -3.54 -18.49 2.94
CA LYS A 174 -3.19 -19.69 2.14
C LYS A 174 -4.05 -19.86 0.89
N ALA A 175 -5.22 -19.23 0.84
CA ALA A 175 -6.15 -19.31 -0.29
C ALA A 175 -5.92 -18.22 -1.35
N ILE A 176 -4.91 -17.35 -1.17
CA ILE A 176 -4.53 -16.34 -2.15
C ILE A 176 -3.51 -16.93 -3.11
N VAL A 177 -3.84 -16.91 -4.39
CA VAL A 177 -2.94 -17.34 -5.46
C VAL A 177 -1.85 -16.29 -5.63
N MET A 178 -0.59 -16.73 -5.57
CA MET A 178 0.62 -15.88 -5.67
C MET A 178 1.64 -16.40 -6.69
N THR A 179 1.29 -17.40 -7.51
CA THR A 179 2.21 -18.07 -8.44
C THR A 179 2.90 -17.09 -9.38
N ASP A 180 2.15 -16.12 -9.90
CA ASP A 180 2.69 -15.05 -10.76
C ASP A 180 3.77 -14.18 -10.09
N ILE A 181 3.64 -13.97 -8.79
CA ILE A 181 4.59 -13.16 -8.01
C ILE A 181 5.81 -14.00 -7.66
N GLN A 182 5.63 -15.31 -7.47
CA GLN A 182 6.71 -16.27 -7.22
C GLN A 182 7.54 -16.55 -8.48
N GLU A 183 6.95 -16.37 -9.66
CA GLU A 183 7.61 -16.52 -10.96
C GLU A 183 8.28 -15.22 -11.44
N ASP A 184 7.98 -14.08 -10.83
CA ASP A 184 8.62 -12.80 -11.14
C ASP A 184 10.03 -12.72 -10.49
N PRO A 185 11.13 -12.79 -11.28
CA PRO A 185 12.47 -12.79 -10.71
C PRO A 185 12.79 -11.51 -9.93
N ILE A 186 12.31 -10.35 -10.39
CA ILE A 186 12.57 -9.07 -9.71
C ILE A 186 11.95 -9.09 -8.32
N VAL A 187 10.70 -9.57 -8.21
CA VAL A 187 10.02 -9.67 -6.91
C VAL A 187 10.70 -10.70 -6.01
N VAL A 188 11.08 -11.86 -6.53
CA VAL A 188 11.76 -12.91 -5.76
C VAL A 188 13.12 -12.42 -5.23
N TYR A 189 13.93 -11.76 -6.06
CA TYR A 189 15.20 -11.21 -5.60
C TYR A 189 15.00 -10.06 -4.61
N GLN A 190 14.03 -9.18 -4.85
CA GLN A 190 13.69 -8.11 -3.92
C GLN A 190 13.24 -8.65 -2.56
N GLN A 191 12.46 -9.72 -2.53
CA GLN A 191 12.06 -10.41 -1.29
C GLN A 191 13.27 -11.01 -0.56
N LYS A 192 14.13 -11.75 -1.27
CA LYS A 192 15.32 -12.40 -0.68
C LYS A 192 16.31 -11.40 -0.10
N LEU A 193 16.49 -10.26 -0.77
CA LEU A 193 17.45 -9.22 -0.42
C LEU A 193 16.78 -8.00 0.22
N TYR A 194 15.53 -8.12 0.69
CA TYR A 194 14.76 -6.96 1.11
C TYR A 194 15.46 -6.15 2.19
N VAL A 195 15.99 -6.79 3.23
CA VAL A 195 16.63 -6.10 4.36
C VAL A 195 17.82 -5.23 3.91
N PRO A 196 18.85 -5.77 3.21
CA PRO A 196 19.95 -4.93 2.74
C PRO A 196 19.50 -3.91 1.70
N LEU A 197 18.58 -4.25 0.78
CA LEU A 197 18.09 -3.31 -0.22
C LEU A 197 17.29 -2.15 0.41
N ALA A 198 16.43 -2.44 1.38
CA ALA A 198 15.66 -1.44 2.12
C ALA A 198 16.57 -0.50 2.90
N PHE A 199 17.62 -1.04 3.54
CA PHE A 199 18.60 -0.21 4.22
C PHE A 199 19.38 0.69 3.24
N VAL A 200 19.88 0.13 2.13
CA VAL A 200 20.67 0.89 1.17
C VAL A 200 19.81 1.91 0.40
N LEU A 201 18.70 1.47 -0.20
CA LEU A 201 17.86 2.28 -1.08
C LEU A 201 16.88 3.17 -0.31
N GLY A 202 16.43 2.75 0.86
CA GLY A 202 15.47 3.50 1.68
C GLY A 202 16.11 4.39 2.74
N VAL A 203 17.37 4.17 3.10
CA VAL A 203 18.09 4.95 4.12
C VAL A 203 19.39 5.52 3.58
N VAL A 204 20.39 4.69 3.25
CA VAL A 204 21.75 5.16 2.94
C VAL A 204 21.77 6.10 1.74
N VAL A 205 21.26 5.67 0.59
CA VAL A 205 21.28 6.46 -0.65
C VAL A 205 20.50 7.78 -0.49
N PRO A 206 19.23 7.78 -0.01
CA PRO A 206 18.50 9.02 0.24
C PRO A 206 19.21 10.02 1.14
N VAL A 207 19.93 9.53 2.16
CA VAL A 207 20.55 10.34 3.22
C VAL A 207 21.97 10.80 2.86
N MET A 208 22.70 10.06 2.02
CA MET A 208 24.06 10.45 1.63
C MET A 208 24.08 11.46 0.47
N ILE A 209 23.09 11.39 -0.43
CA ILE A 209 23.03 12.27 -1.62
C ILE A 209 23.07 13.76 -1.24
N PRO A 210 22.26 14.25 -0.28
CA PRO A 210 22.26 15.69 0.05
C PRO A 210 23.59 16.21 0.60
N GLY A 211 24.23 15.41 1.46
CA GLY A 211 25.54 15.75 2.02
C GLY A 211 26.64 15.77 0.95
N TYR A 212 26.60 14.81 0.02
CA TYR A 212 27.61 14.68 -1.02
C TYR A 212 27.48 15.73 -2.14
N PHE A 213 26.28 15.99 -2.64
CA PHE A 213 26.08 16.81 -3.84
C PHE A 213 25.91 18.30 -3.59
N TRP A 214 25.33 18.70 -2.44
CA TRP A 214 25.10 20.12 -2.13
C TRP A 214 25.47 20.51 -0.70
N GLY A 215 26.24 19.64 -0.03
CA GLY A 215 26.83 19.93 1.28
C GLY A 215 25.80 20.11 2.39
N GLU A 216 24.67 19.39 2.34
CA GLU A 216 23.68 19.42 3.41
C GLU A 216 24.24 18.80 4.70
N CYS A 217 23.81 19.32 5.85
CA CYS A 217 24.13 18.71 7.13
C CYS A 217 23.57 17.27 7.21
N GLN A 218 24.41 16.30 7.56
CA GLN A 218 24.01 14.89 7.59
C GLN A 218 22.83 14.61 8.52
N ARG A 219 22.71 15.36 9.63
CA ARG A 219 21.57 15.32 10.53
C ARG A 219 20.28 15.76 9.83
N THR A 220 20.32 16.91 9.15
CA THR A 220 19.18 17.43 8.39
C THR A 220 18.75 16.46 7.31
N SER A 221 19.72 15.94 6.55
CA SER A 221 19.44 14.94 5.50
C SER A 221 18.84 13.65 6.06
N PHE A 222 19.33 13.15 7.21
CA PHE A 222 18.76 11.96 7.85
C PHE A 222 17.29 12.17 8.23
N PHE A 223 16.98 13.25 8.94
CA PHE A 223 15.61 13.49 9.41
C PHE A 223 14.65 13.85 8.27
N MET A 224 15.12 14.49 7.19
CA MET A 224 14.27 14.80 6.05
C MET A 224 14.12 13.64 5.07
N SER A 225 15.24 13.18 4.50
CA SER A 225 15.25 12.24 3.38
C SER A 225 14.94 10.80 3.80
N PHE A 226 15.08 10.47 5.10
CA PHE A 226 14.64 9.19 5.65
C PHE A 226 13.40 9.35 6.55
N ALA A 227 13.49 10.03 7.70
CA ALA A 227 12.42 9.98 8.70
C ALA A 227 11.12 10.67 8.25
N LEU A 228 11.18 11.93 7.81
CA LEU A 228 10.03 12.67 7.30
C LEU A 228 9.45 11.98 6.06
N ARG A 229 10.31 11.62 5.09
CA ARG A 229 9.88 10.87 3.90
C ARG A 229 9.13 9.58 4.26
N PHE A 230 9.65 8.78 5.20
CA PHE A 230 9.01 7.55 5.65
C PHE A 230 7.64 7.81 6.27
N VAL A 231 7.54 8.79 7.19
CA VAL A 231 6.28 9.14 7.86
C VAL A 231 5.25 9.63 6.86
N VAL A 232 5.61 10.55 5.96
CA VAL A 232 4.70 11.08 4.95
C VAL A 232 4.22 9.99 4.00
N THR A 233 5.15 9.20 3.43
CA THR A 233 4.80 8.13 2.48
C THR A 233 3.89 7.09 3.13
N SER A 234 4.17 6.71 4.38
CA SER A 234 3.37 5.73 5.12
C SER A 234 1.97 6.25 5.42
N ASN A 235 1.85 7.47 5.97
CA ASN A 235 0.54 8.05 6.29
C ASN A 235 -0.31 8.25 5.04
N VAL A 236 0.27 8.73 3.93
CA VAL A 236 -0.44 8.86 2.65
C VAL A 236 -0.99 7.51 2.17
N THR A 237 -0.21 6.44 2.29
CA THR A 237 -0.68 5.09 1.91
C THR A 237 -1.77 4.60 2.86
N TRP A 238 -1.59 4.79 4.16
CA TRP A 238 -2.54 4.38 5.19
C TRP A 238 -3.87 5.15 5.13
N MET A 239 -3.86 6.39 4.63
CA MET A 239 -5.08 7.13 4.33
C MET A 239 -5.95 6.43 3.28
N ILE A 240 -5.38 5.64 2.37
CA ILE A 240 -6.18 4.87 1.41
C ILE A 240 -7.04 3.86 2.17
N ASN A 241 -6.42 3.11 3.09
CA ASN A 241 -7.11 2.11 3.91
C ASN A 241 -8.13 2.72 4.90
N SER A 242 -7.90 3.95 5.38
CA SER A 242 -8.70 4.52 6.46
C SER A 242 -9.62 5.68 6.07
N VAL A 243 -9.19 6.56 5.18
CA VAL A 243 -9.98 7.70 4.68
C VAL A 243 -10.78 7.31 3.44
N SER A 244 -10.26 6.37 2.63
CA SER A 244 -10.98 5.90 1.44
C SER A 244 -11.83 4.66 1.70
N HIS A 245 -11.73 4.03 2.86
CA HIS A 245 -12.77 3.15 3.41
C HIS A 245 -13.36 3.82 4.63
N ILE A 246 -14.64 4.17 4.59
CA ILE A 246 -15.35 4.72 5.74
C ILE A 246 -16.65 3.95 5.91
N LEU A 247 -17.10 3.79 7.16
CA LEU A 247 -18.33 3.06 7.44
C LEU A 247 -19.55 3.69 6.72
N PRO A 248 -20.49 2.86 6.24
CA PRO A 248 -21.76 3.31 5.68
C PRO A 248 -22.48 4.26 6.65
N GLY A 249 -22.92 5.43 6.17
CA GLY A 249 -23.58 6.48 6.98
C GLY A 249 -22.70 7.68 7.34
N SER A 250 -21.39 7.61 7.10
CA SER A 250 -20.52 8.79 7.14
C SER A 250 -20.67 9.65 5.88
N THR A 251 -20.62 10.97 6.04
CA THR A 251 -20.71 11.97 4.95
C THR A 251 -19.41 12.15 4.16
N TRP A 252 -18.37 11.37 4.48
CA TRP A 252 -17.03 11.54 3.91
C TRP A 252 -16.82 10.58 2.74
N GLY A 253 -16.75 11.16 1.53
CA GLY A 253 -16.54 10.43 0.27
C GLY A 253 -17.83 9.90 -0.36
N SER A 254 -17.87 9.83 -1.68
CA SER A 254 -19.03 9.32 -2.44
C SER A 254 -18.84 7.87 -2.90
N ARG A 255 -19.94 7.20 -3.24
CA ARG A 255 -19.97 5.81 -3.75
C ARG A 255 -20.72 5.70 -5.08
N PRO A 256 -20.23 6.38 -6.13
CA PRO A 256 -20.93 6.46 -7.41
C PRO A 256 -21.10 5.11 -8.13
N TYR A 257 -20.27 4.09 -7.84
CA TYR A 257 -20.28 2.80 -8.54
C TYR A 257 -20.94 1.68 -7.75
N ASP A 258 -20.69 1.61 -6.44
CA ASP A 258 -21.35 0.66 -5.55
C ASP A 258 -21.49 1.21 -4.13
N ARG A 259 -22.72 1.48 -3.72
CA ARG A 259 -23.07 1.97 -2.38
C ARG A 259 -23.00 0.91 -1.28
N ALA A 260 -22.92 -0.38 -1.63
CA ALA A 260 -22.94 -1.49 -0.68
C ALA A 260 -21.55 -1.81 -0.08
N ILE A 261 -20.47 -1.28 -0.67
CA ILE A 261 -19.10 -1.50 -0.20
C ILE A 261 -18.58 -0.31 0.63
N GLY A 262 -17.59 -0.56 1.49
CA GLY A 262 -17.03 0.45 2.39
C GLY A 262 -16.16 1.51 1.70
N SER A 263 -15.63 1.18 0.52
CA SER A 263 -14.74 2.07 -0.24
C SER A 263 -15.45 3.27 -0.86
N THR A 264 -14.76 4.41 -0.91
CA THR A 264 -15.29 5.73 -1.28
C THR A 264 -14.36 6.47 -2.22
N GLU A 265 -14.92 7.38 -3.01
CA GLU A 265 -14.15 8.35 -3.79
C GLU A 265 -13.75 9.54 -2.90
N ASN A 266 -12.46 9.87 -2.87
CA ASN A 266 -11.94 11.00 -2.13
C ASN A 266 -10.86 11.74 -2.93
N ARG A 267 -11.21 12.94 -3.43
CA ARG A 267 -10.30 13.76 -4.26
C ARG A 267 -9.02 14.19 -3.53
N LEU A 268 -9.11 14.48 -2.23
CA LEU A 268 -7.92 14.86 -1.44
C LEU A 268 -6.94 13.69 -1.37
N VAL A 269 -7.44 12.48 -1.09
CA VAL A 269 -6.62 11.27 -1.12
C VAL A 269 -6.08 11.01 -2.53
N ALA A 270 -6.88 11.24 -3.57
CA ALA A 270 -6.43 11.04 -4.95
C ALA A 270 -5.22 11.93 -5.30
N VAL A 271 -5.22 13.19 -4.86
CA VAL A 271 -4.07 14.08 -5.05
C VAL A 271 -2.87 13.64 -4.22
N LEU A 272 -3.06 13.40 -2.91
CA LEU A 272 -1.96 13.06 -2.00
C LEU A 272 -1.32 11.71 -2.32
N ALA A 273 -2.15 10.71 -2.67
CA ALA A 273 -1.73 9.36 -3.03
C ALA A 273 -1.56 9.18 -4.54
N ILE A 274 -1.39 10.27 -5.30
CA ILE A 274 -0.91 10.24 -6.69
C ILE A 274 -1.85 9.42 -7.63
N GLY A 275 -3.15 9.32 -7.29
CA GLY A 275 -4.16 8.61 -8.07
C GLY A 275 -5.03 7.61 -7.30
N GLU A 276 -4.68 7.25 -6.07
CA GLU A 276 -5.30 6.09 -5.40
C GLU A 276 -6.53 6.39 -4.53
N GLY A 277 -7.02 7.64 -4.56
CA GLY A 277 -8.20 8.05 -3.78
C GLY A 277 -9.54 7.78 -4.46
N TRP A 278 -9.54 7.29 -5.70
CA TRP A 278 -10.74 6.89 -6.45
C TRP A 278 -11.14 5.45 -6.09
N HIS A 279 -11.40 5.24 -4.80
CA HIS A 279 -11.32 3.92 -4.19
C HIS A 279 -12.61 3.10 -4.35
N ASN A 280 -13.78 3.75 -4.50
CA ASN A 280 -15.03 3.06 -4.85
C ASN A 280 -14.92 2.48 -6.27
N TYR A 281 -14.41 3.26 -7.23
CA TYR A 281 -14.13 2.79 -8.58
C TYR A 281 -13.16 1.61 -8.53
N HIS A 282 -12.04 1.79 -7.84
CA HIS A 282 -10.98 0.80 -7.77
C HIS A 282 -11.46 -0.55 -7.21
N HIS A 283 -12.24 -0.56 -6.13
CA HIS A 283 -12.77 -1.81 -5.57
C HIS A 283 -13.81 -2.48 -6.46
N VAL A 284 -14.59 -1.71 -7.23
CA VAL A 284 -15.56 -2.24 -8.18
C VAL A 284 -14.87 -2.79 -9.45
N PHE A 285 -13.82 -2.12 -9.91
CA PHE A 285 -13.07 -2.46 -11.12
C PHE A 285 -11.56 -2.61 -10.83
N PRO A 286 -11.16 -3.58 -10.00
CA PRO A 286 -9.77 -3.70 -9.53
C PRO A 286 -8.77 -3.98 -10.64
N TRP A 287 -9.23 -4.42 -11.81
CA TRP A 287 -8.39 -4.76 -12.96
C TRP A 287 -8.12 -3.58 -13.90
N ASP A 288 -8.73 -2.41 -13.68
CA ASP A 288 -8.49 -1.20 -14.47
C ASP A 288 -7.13 -0.58 -14.13
N TYR A 289 -6.33 -0.23 -15.14
CA TYR A 289 -4.98 0.31 -14.94
C TYR A 289 -4.95 1.75 -14.42
N LYS A 290 -6.03 2.50 -14.64
CA LYS A 290 -6.17 3.87 -14.16
C LYS A 290 -6.54 3.90 -12.69
N ALA A 291 -7.17 2.83 -12.18
CA ALA A 291 -7.82 2.78 -10.87
C ALA A 291 -8.81 3.94 -10.63
N ALA A 292 -9.30 4.57 -11.70
CA ALA A 292 -10.18 5.73 -11.63
C ALA A 292 -10.93 5.90 -12.96
N GLU A 293 -12.17 6.40 -12.89
CA GLU A 293 -12.84 7.06 -14.02
C GLU A 293 -12.49 8.54 -14.07
N PHE A 294 -12.57 9.21 -12.92
CA PHE A 294 -12.35 10.65 -12.79
C PHE A 294 -10.88 11.02 -12.60
N GLY A 295 -10.56 12.28 -12.87
CA GLY A 295 -9.26 12.87 -12.55
C GLY A 295 -8.30 12.85 -13.74
N ASP A 296 -8.60 13.68 -14.74
CA ASP A 296 -7.71 14.00 -15.88
C ASP A 296 -6.31 14.34 -15.38
N TYR A 297 -5.37 13.37 -15.39
CA TYR A 297 -3.96 13.36 -14.90
C TYR A 297 -3.59 14.16 -13.62
N SER A 298 -4.08 15.39 -13.45
CA SER A 298 -4.08 16.26 -12.28
C SER A 298 -4.31 15.57 -10.92
N ALA A 299 -5.23 14.61 -10.84
CA ALA A 299 -5.50 13.83 -9.62
C ALA A 299 -5.12 12.35 -9.77
N ASN A 300 -4.39 11.99 -10.83
CA ASN A 300 -3.95 10.62 -11.11
C ASN A 300 -2.65 10.61 -11.92
N TRP A 301 -1.60 11.14 -11.31
CA TRP A 301 -0.27 11.24 -11.91
C TRP A 301 0.36 9.87 -12.18
N THR A 302 -0.02 8.84 -11.41
CA THR A 302 0.40 7.45 -11.66
C THR A 302 -0.04 7.00 -13.05
N THR A 303 -1.30 7.26 -13.44
CA THR A 303 -1.79 6.95 -14.79
C THR A 303 -1.01 7.70 -15.86
N ALA A 304 -0.74 9.00 -15.65
CA ALA A 304 0.04 9.80 -16.59
C ALA A 304 1.44 9.22 -16.85
N LEU A 305 2.12 8.78 -15.78
CA LEU A 305 3.43 8.13 -15.90
C LEU A 305 3.35 6.77 -16.58
N ILE A 306 2.33 5.95 -16.26
CA ILE A 306 2.11 4.66 -16.94
C ILE A 306 1.89 4.88 -18.45
N ASP A 307 1.12 5.89 -18.82
CA ASP A 307 0.85 6.23 -20.22
C ASP A 307 2.11 6.73 -20.94
N TRP A 308 2.92 7.57 -20.30
CA TRP A 308 4.24 7.95 -20.82
C TRP A 308 5.17 6.74 -21.02
N PHE A 309 5.18 5.79 -20.07
CA PHE A 309 5.94 4.54 -20.23
C PHE A 309 5.39 3.66 -21.35
N ALA A 310 4.10 3.77 -21.68
CA ALA A 310 3.50 3.07 -22.82
C ALA A 310 3.97 3.70 -24.14
N ASP A 311 4.07 5.03 -24.21
CA ASP A 311 4.52 5.75 -25.40
C ASP A 311 5.96 5.38 -25.79
N ILE A 312 6.84 5.15 -24.80
CA ILE A 312 8.21 4.65 -25.04
C ILE A 312 8.29 3.11 -25.16
N GLY A 313 7.14 2.43 -25.17
CA GLY A 313 7.03 0.98 -25.38
C GLY A 313 7.50 0.12 -24.20
N TRP A 314 7.54 0.66 -22.98
CA TRP A 314 7.85 -0.08 -21.75
C TRP A 314 6.60 -0.67 -21.08
N VAL A 315 5.43 -0.09 -21.36
CA VAL A 315 4.12 -0.58 -20.93
C VAL A 315 3.31 -1.07 -22.12
N THR A 316 2.59 -2.17 -21.93
CA THR A 316 1.66 -2.79 -22.90
C THR A 316 0.43 -3.31 -22.17
N ASP A 317 -0.61 -3.72 -22.89
CA ASP A 317 -1.81 -4.38 -22.35
C ASP A 317 -2.51 -3.63 -21.21
N ARG A 318 -2.56 -2.29 -21.29
CA ARG A 318 -3.32 -1.44 -20.36
C ARG A 318 -4.80 -1.78 -20.43
N LYS A 319 -5.38 -2.30 -19.35
CA LYS A 319 -6.79 -2.70 -19.27
C LYS A 319 -7.63 -1.55 -18.75
N THR A 320 -8.70 -1.19 -19.46
CA THR A 320 -9.64 -0.16 -19.00
C THR A 320 -11.07 -0.65 -19.11
N VAL A 321 -11.93 -0.18 -18.20
CA VAL A 321 -13.35 -0.54 -18.17
C VAL A 321 -14.06 0.08 -19.38
N PRO A 322 -14.78 -0.72 -20.19
CA PRO A 322 -15.64 -0.17 -21.23
C PRO A 322 -16.76 0.67 -20.63
N GLU A 323 -17.02 1.84 -21.21
CA GLU A 323 -18.03 2.80 -20.74
C GLU A 323 -19.40 2.16 -20.49
N ARG A 324 -19.83 1.24 -21.38
CA ARG A 324 -21.09 0.51 -21.20
C ARG A 324 -21.14 -0.31 -19.89
N VAL A 325 -20.04 -0.96 -19.52
CA VAL A 325 -19.95 -1.76 -18.29
C VAL A 325 -20.01 -0.84 -17.06
N LEU A 326 -19.30 0.28 -17.13
CA LEU A 326 -19.29 1.32 -16.11
C LEU A 326 -20.69 1.89 -15.88
N CYS A 327 -21.33 2.41 -16.93
CA CYS A 327 -22.66 3.03 -16.86
C CYS A 327 -23.71 2.05 -16.32
N ASN A 328 -23.67 0.79 -16.73
CA ASN A 328 -24.58 -0.24 -16.21
C ASN A 328 -24.35 -0.51 -14.72
N ARG A 329 -23.10 -0.46 -14.25
CA ARG A 329 -22.76 -0.64 -12.83
C ARG A 329 -23.27 0.53 -12.00
N VAL A 330 -22.99 1.76 -12.43
CA VAL A 330 -23.46 3.00 -11.79
C VAL A 330 -24.98 2.98 -11.61
N ARG A 331 -25.74 2.72 -12.69
CA ARG A 331 -27.21 2.68 -12.62
C ARG A 331 -27.76 1.60 -11.69
N ARG A 332 -27.06 0.47 -11.57
CA ARG A 332 -27.51 -0.68 -10.78
C ARG A 332 -27.22 -0.53 -9.29
N THR A 333 -26.04 -0.02 -8.93
CA THR A 333 -25.53 -0.07 -7.55
C THR A 333 -24.99 1.26 -7.03
N GLY A 334 -24.91 2.30 -7.84
CA GLY A 334 -24.42 3.62 -7.43
C GLY A 334 -25.28 4.28 -6.36
N ASP A 335 -24.69 5.21 -5.62
CA ASP A 335 -25.36 6.02 -4.60
C ASP A 335 -26.12 7.24 -5.16
N GLY A 336 -26.10 7.44 -6.49
CA GLY A 336 -26.72 8.58 -7.17
C GLY A 336 -25.81 9.81 -7.35
N SER A 337 -24.59 9.79 -6.82
CA SER A 337 -23.64 10.91 -6.97
C SER A 337 -23.00 11.03 -8.35
N HIS A 338 -23.10 9.98 -9.18
CA HIS A 338 -22.54 9.95 -10.53
C HIS A 338 -23.43 10.69 -11.55
N PRO A 339 -22.90 11.49 -12.49
CA PRO A 339 -23.71 12.19 -13.51
C PRO A 339 -24.57 11.26 -14.39
N VAL A 340 -24.11 10.03 -14.65
CA VAL A 340 -24.89 9.02 -15.39
C VAL A 340 -26.16 8.59 -14.64
N SER A 341 -26.20 8.75 -13.31
CA SER A 341 -27.36 8.43 -12.49
C SER A 341 -28.54 9.39 -12.72
N SER A 342 -28.29 10.62 -13.17
CA SER A 342 -29.34 11.59 -13.50
C SER A 342 -29.84 11.50 -14.94
N ASN A 343 -29.14 10.77 -15.81
CA ASN A 343 -29.57 10.50 -17.19
C ASN A 343 -30.48 9.26 -17.24
N GLU A 344 -31.58 9.30 -16.48
CA GLU A 344 -32.75 8.49 -16.83
C GLU A 344 -33.39 9.10 -18.08
N ILE A 345 -33.67 8.21 -19.03
CA ILE A 345 -34.30 8.49 -20.31
C ILE A 345 -35.70 9.07 -20.05
N LEU A 346 -35.96 10.27 -20.60
CA LEU A 346 -37.29 10.73 -21.00
C LEU A 346 -37.79 9.88 -22.17
#